data_AF-A0A7C6WX90-F1
#
_entry.id   AF-A0A7C6WX90-F1
#
_cell.length_a   1.000
_cell.length_b   1.000
_cell.length_c   1.000
_cell.angle_alpha   90.00
_cell.angle_beta   90.00
_cell.angle_gamma   90.00
#
_symmetry.space_group_name_H-M   'P 1'
#
loop_
_entity.id
_entity.type
_entity.pdbx_description
1 polymer ?
#
loop_
_entity_poly.entity_id
_entity_poly.type
_entity_poly.pdbx_seq_one_letter_code
_entity_poly.pdbx_strand_id
1 'polypeptide(L)' 'MAKRINTPLTDDVVRTLKAGDNVLISGVIYTARDAAHKRLVALIEKGEELPMDVRGQVIYYVGPCPA' A
#
# COMPACT_ATOMS: atom_id res chain seq x y z
N MET A 1 3.97 8.91 -21.63
CA MET A 1 3.52 9.87 -20.60
C MET A 1 3.30 9.12 -19.30
N ALA A 2 3.49 9.75 -18.14
CA ALA A 2 3.26 9.10 -16.85
C ALA A 2 1.76 9.07 -16.50
N LYS A 3 1.26 7.92 -16.03
CA LYS A 3 -0.09 7.76 -15.48
C LYS A 3 -0.15 8.38 -14.09
N ARG A 4 -1.22 9.09 -13.77
CA ARG A 4 -1.44 9.68 -12.44
C ARG A 4 -2.52 8.87 -11.74
N ILE A 5 -2.23 8.41 -10.52
CA ILE A 5 -3.17 7.64 -9.71
C ILE A 5 -3.25 8.22 -8.30
N ASN A 6 -4.41 8.07 -7.68
CA ASN A 6 -4.68 8.55 -6.34
C ASN A 6 -4.99 7.39 -5.40
N THR A 7 -4.55 7.49 -4.14
CA THR A 7 -4.91 6.53 -3.10
C THR A 7 -6.16 7.00 -2.33
N PRO A 8 -7.02 6.09 -1.85
CA PRO A 8 -6.98 4.64 -2.02
C PRO A 8 -7.29 4.19 -3.46
N LEU A 9 -6.59 3.15 -3.92
CA LEU A 9 -6.77 2.56 -5.25
C LEU A 9 -8.07 1.78 -5.34
N THR A 10 -8.70 1.83 -6.51
CA THR A 10 -9.79 0.93 -6.90
C THR A 10 -9.26 -0.18 -7.79
N ASP A 11 -9.97 -1.31 -7.84
CA ASP A 11 -9.60 -2.42 -8.72
C ASP A 11 -9.56 -1.99 -10.20
N ASP A 12 -10.40 -1.04 -10.61
CA ASP A 12 -10.42 -0.54 -11.98
C ASP A 12 -9.13 0.23 -12.31
N VAL A 13 -8.64 1.06 -11.38
CA VAL A 13 -7.34 1.74 -11.53
C VAL A 13 -6.23 0.70 -11.65
N VAL A 14 -6.23 -0.31 -10.77
CA VAL A 14 -5.21 -1.38 -10.78
C VAL A 14 -5.21 -2.14 -12.09
N ARG A 15 -6.39 -2.49 -12.63
CA ARG A 15 -6.54 -3.18 -13.93
C ARG A 15 -6.01 -2.38 -15.11
N THR A 16 -5.91 -1.05 -15.01
CA THR A 16 -5.35 -0.23 -16.08
C THR A 16 -3.82 -0.24 -16.12
N LEU A 17 -3.14 -0.69 -15.05
CA LEU A 17 -1.68 -0.65 -14.94
C LEU A 17 -1.04 -1.80 -15.72
N LYS A 18 0.07 -1.50 -16.40
CA LYS A 18 0.87 -2.46 -17.16
C LYS A 18 2.34 -2.35 -16.78
N ALA A 19 3.08 -3.45 -16.92
CA ALA A 19 4.52 -3.44 -16.74
C ALA A 19 5.17 -2.44 -17.71
N GLY A 20 6.10 -1.63 -17.19
CA GLY A 20 6.76 -0.55 -17.94
C GLY A 20 6.03 0.80 -17.91
N ASP A 21 4.83 0.89 -17.31
CA ASP A 21 4.17 2.18 -17.10
C ASP A 21 4.95 3.05 -16.10
N ASN A 22 5.16 4.32 -16.46
CA ASN A 22 5.58 5.33 -15.51
C ASN A 22 4.34 5.82 -14.73
N VAL A 23 4.40 5.81 -13.41
CA VAL A 23 3.25 6.13 -12.55
C VAL A 23 3.63 7.20 -11.53
N LEU A 24 2.77 8.20 -11.38
CA LEU A 24 2.81 9.22 -10.34
C LEU A 24 1.68 8.95 -9.36
N ILE A 25 2.02 8.72 -8.10
CA ILE A 25 1.08 8.41 -7.02
C ILE A 25 0.84 9.67 -6.19
N SER A 26 -0.41 9.98 -5.85
CA SER A 26 -0.77 11.12 -5.01
C SER A 26 -1.81 10.74 -3.96
N GLY A 27 -1.53 11.02 -2.69
CA GLY A 27 -2.40 10.69 -1.58
C GLY A 27 -1.63 10.12 -0.40
N VAL A 28 -2.33 9.44 0.51
CA VAL A 28 -1.72 8.78 1.67
C VAL A 28 -1.07 7.47 1.23
N ILE A 29 0.17 7.26 1.67
CA ILE A 29 0.89 5.99 1.53
C ILE A 29 1.39 5.56 2.90
N TYR A 30 1.41 4.25 3.15
CA TYR A 30 1.88 3.69 4.41
C TYR A 30 3.26 3.10 4.23
N THR A 31 4.15 3.28 5.20
CA THR A 31 5.45 2.62 5.22
C THR A 31 5.38 1.40 6.12
N ALA A 32 5.83 0.26 5.61
CA ALA A 32 5.88 -0.97 6.39
C ALA A 32 6.98 -1.88 5.84
N ARG A 33 7.67 -2.57 6.74
CA ARG A 33 8.66 -3.62 6.41
C ARG A 33 8.36 -4.88 7.23
N ASP A 34 9.37 -5.64 7.56
CA ASP A 34 9.33 -6.98 8.14
C ASP A 34 8.43 -7.06 9.39
N ALA A 35 8.68 -6.22 10.40
CA ALA A 35 7.96 -6.28 11.67
C ALA A 35 6.47 -5.91 11.55
N ALA A 36 6.16 -4.93 10.69
CA ALA A 36 4.80 -4.50 10.43
C ALA A 36 4.01 -5.62 9.71
N HIS A 37 4.58 -6.22 8.66
CA HIS A 37 3.94 -7.33 7.94
C HIS A 37 3.71 -8.53 8.85
N LYS A 38 4.70 -8.92 9.66
CA LYS A 38 4.56 -10.01 10.63
C LYS A 38 3.41 -9.79 11.61
N ARG A 39 3.24 -8.55 12.10
CA ARG A 39 2.13 -8.20 12.99
C ARG A 39 0.77 -8.28 12.28
N LEU A 40 0.65 -7.73 11.07
CA LEU A 40 -0.60 -7.74 10.31
C LEU A 40 -1.07 -9.17 9.99
N VAL A 41 -0.15 -10.04 9.56
CA VAL A 41 -0.45 -11.46 9.30
C VAL A 41 -0.92 -12.16 10.56
N ALA A 42 -0.24 -11.97 11.69
CA ALA A 42 -0.63 -12.60 12.95
C ALA A 42 -2.03 -12.15 13.45
N LEU A 43 -2.45 -10.92 13.15
CA LEU A 43 -3.82 -10.45 13.46
C LEU A 43 -4.85 -11.14 12.56
N ILE A 44 -4.57 -11.23 11.25
CA ILE A 44 -5.44 -11.92 10.28
C ILE A 44 -5.62 -13.39 10.65
N GLU A 45 -4.54 -14.09 10.97
CA GLU A 45 -4.57 -15.51 11.36
C GLU A 45 -5.40 -15.76 12.63
N LYS A 46 -5.48 -14.77 13.53
CA LYS A 46 -6.30 -14.83 14.73
C LYS A 46 -7.73 -14.35 14.53
N GLY A 47 -8.08 -13.84 13.35
CA GLY A 47 -9.37 -13.21 13.09
C GLY A 47 -9.56 -11.89 13.83
N GLU A 48 -8.48 -11.25 14.27
CA GLU A 48 -8.51 -9.94 14.93
C GLU A 48 -8.60 -8.81 13.90
N GLU A 49 -9.16 -7.67 14.31
CA GLU A 49 -9.21 -6.48 13.46
C GLU A 49 -7.81 -5.90 13.20
N LEU A 50 -7.59 -5.46 11.96
CA LEU A 50 -6.37 -4.75 11.60
C LEU A 50 -6.38 -3.34 12.19
N PRO A 51 -5.21 -2.80 12.58
CA PRO A 51 -5.10 -1.44 13.12
C PRO A 51 -5.39 -0.35 12.07
N MET A 52 -5.56 -0.72 10.81
CA MET A 52 -5.94 0.15 9.70
C MET A 52 -6.58 -0.68 8.59
N ASP A 53 -7.43 -0.05 7.78
CA ASP A 53 -7.92 -0.66 6.54
C ASP A 53 -6.81 -0.63 5.48
N VAL A 54 -6.37 -1.80 5.06
CA VAL A 54 -5.32 -1.99 4.04
C VAL A 54 -5.89 -2.03 2.61
N ARG A 55 -7.22 -2.11 2.46
CA ARG A 55 -7.85 -2.25 1.14
C ARG A 55 -7.64 -1.00 0.29
N GLY A 56 -7.11 -1.20 -0.91
CA GLY A 56 -6.77 -0.11 -1.83
C GLY A 56 -5.58 0.75 -1.39
N GLN A 57 -4.98 0.51 -0.23
CA GLN A 57 -3.84 1.29 0.23
C GLN A 57 -2.55 0.86 -0.46
N VAL A 58 -1.60 1.78 -0.54
CA VAL A 58 -0.25 1.50 -1.04
C VAL A 58 0.69 1.36 0.14
N ILE A 59 1.35 0.21 0.23
CA ILE A 59 2.42 -0.05 1.19
C ILE A 59 3.75 0.18 0.48
N TYR A 60 4.48 1.22 0.89
CA TYR A 60 5.85 1.45 0.45
C TYR A 60 6.82 0.74 1.40
N TYR A 61 7.54 -0.26 0.86
CA TYR A 61 8.48 -1.07 1.64
C TYR A 61 9.75 -0.28 1.98
N VAL A 62 9.72 0.50 3.06
CA VAL A 62 10.83 1.37 3.49
C VAL A 62 10.85 1.59 4.99
N GLY A 63 12.02 1.90 5.55
CA GLY A 63 12.16 2.46 6.90
C GLY A 63 12.67 3.88 6.81
N PRO A 64 11.85 4.90 7.13
CA PRO A 64 12.31 6.27 7.13
C PRO A 64 13.40 6.48 8.19
N CYS A 65 14.38 7.32 7.89
CA CYS A 65 15.30 7.84 8.89
C CYS A 65 14.55 8.82 9.80
N PRO A 66 14.87 8.90 11.11
CA PRO A 66 14.40 9.99 11.96
C PRO A 66 14.75 11.36 11.35
N ALA A 67 13.87 12.32 11.56
CA ALA A 67 14.04 13.72 11.13
C ALA A 67 15.12 14.45 11.94
#